data_AF-A0A1V6PA39-F1
#
_entry.id   AF-A0A1V6PA39-F1
#
_cell.length_a   1.000
_cell.length_b   1.000
_cell.length_c   1.000
_cell.angle_alpha   90.00
_cell.angle_beta   90.00
_cell.angle_gamma   90.00
#
_symmetry.space_group_name_H-M   'P 1'
#
loop_
_entity.id
_entity.type
_entity.pdbx_description
1 polymer ?
#
loop_
_entity_poly.entity_id
_entity_poly.type
_entity_poly.pdbx_seq_one_letter_code
_entity_poly.pdbx_strand_id
1 'polypeptide(L)'
;MEINNSYGEKKNAFTRLTPEDSSTFEKEKSCEILSTVSGRGPNGTQSIRFLSSAPTAKYYKGSWEKDIFASPFEKVEGWFALRFVDPLDPAPVKGGPLHTNMTLISPSGKPKITSRLFSPGPPLDPLLASSWEVAIFLLRWSFTVPISIGRIVVEALRIRFRGNMPYLNKPDVKRNNIPRNASETEKTLEPFFRLYLSRLVEACPFPLTLTYIPAKSLHLHPTSMTSPVKTFTSAPPSALTIQPLTPKFYTNILKYADAASGFASEMEI
;
A
#
# COMPACT_ATOMS: atom_id res chain seq x y z
N MET A 1 0.54 4.82 5.10
CA MET A 1 0.75 3.53 5.79
C MET A 1 0.84 2.45 4.74
N GLU A 2 1.90 1.64 4.73
CA GLU A 2 1.98 0.46 3.86
C GLU A 2 1.44 -0.76 4.60
N ILE A 3 0.68 -1.59 3.89
CA ILE A 3 0.09 -2.83 4.41
C ILE A 3 0.42 -3.93 3.45
N ASN A 4 0.99 -5.00 3.99
CA ASN A 4 1.41 -6.18 3.26
C ASN A 4 0.60 -7.38 3.75
N ASN A 5 0.29 -8.32 2.85
CA ASN A 5 -0.29 -9.61 3.22
C ASN A 5 0.65 -10.78 2.91
N SER A 6 0.29 -11.97 3.40
CA SER A 6 1.06 -13.20 3.19
C SER A 6 1.10 -13.67 1.72
N TYR A 7 0.30 -13.07 0.84
CA TYR A 7 0.29 -13.37 -0.59
C TYR A 7 1.24 -12.46 -1.39
N GLY A 8 1.98 -11.57 -0.72
CA GLY A 8 2.89 -10.62 -1.36
C GLY A 8 2.20 -9.41 -1.97
N GLU A 9 0.93 -9.16 -1.63
CA GLU A 9 0.18 -7.98 -2.08
C GLU A 9 0.39 -6.83 -1.11
N LYS A 10 0.30 -5.62 -1.67
CA LYS A 10 0.59 -4.40 -0.93
C LYS A 10 -0.50 -3.36 -1.12
N LYS A 11 -0.73 -2.54 -0.11
CA LYS A 11 -1.53 -1.33 -0.20
C LYS A 11 -0.81 -0.18 0.48
N ASN A 12 -0.72 0.94 -0.23
CA ASN A 12 -0.39 2.22 0.35
C ASN A 12 -1.68 2.94 0.69
N ALA A 13 -2.01 2.99 1.98
CA ALA A 13 -3.14 3.74 2.51
C ALA A 13 -2.70 5.17 2.82
N PHE A 14 -3.35 6.12 2.15
CA PHE A 14 -3.24 7.55 2.43
C PHE A 14 -4.53 8.01 3.10
N THR A 15 -4.42 8.75 4.19
CA THR A 15 -5.56 9.35 4.87
C THR A 15 -5.20 10.79 5.18
N ARG A 16 -6.19 11.68 5.04
CA ARG A 16 -6.08 13.01 5.61
C ARG A 16 -6.06 12.87 7.13
N LEU A 17 -5.21 13.66 7.77
CA LEU A 17 -5.09 13.70 9.21
C LEU A 17 -5.89 14.88 9.73
N THR A 18 -6.63 14.65 10.82
CA THR A 18 -7.45 15.65 11.48
C THR A 18 -7.05 15.73 12.96
N PRO A 19 -6.90 16.94 13.52
CA PRO A 19 -6.74 17.09 14.97
C PRO A 19 -7.88 16.39 15.72
N GLU A 20 -7.58 15.72 16.84
CA GLU A 20 -8.64 15.27 17.74
C GLU A 20 -9.15 16.46 18.56
N ASP A 21 -10.48 16.70 18.56
CA ASP A 21 -11.09 17.92 19.12
C ASP A 21 -10.69 18.22 20.56
N SER A 22 -10.53 17.19 21.40
CA SER A 22 -10.14 17.32 22.81
C SER A 22 -8.62 17.32 23.04
N SER A 23 -7.82 17.43 21.98
CA SER A 23 -6.37 17.20 22.03
C SER A 23 -5.52 18.43 21.68
N THR A 24 -6.11 19.61 21.55
CA THR A 24 -5.35 20.85 21.34
C THR A 24 -4.36 21.12 22.47
N PHE A 25 -3.25 21.77 22.11
CA PHE A 25 -2.32 22.28 23.11
C PHE A 25 -2.88 23.55 23.76
N GLU A 26 -2.62 23.74 25.04
CA GLU A 26 -2.97 25.00 25.75
C GLU A 26 -2.18 26.19 25.22
N LYS A 27 -0.98 25.93 24.69
CA LYS A 27 -0.11 26.89 24.02
C LYS A 27 0.35 26.30 22.70
N GLU A 28 0.27 27.07 21.62
CA GLU A 28 0.79 26.65 20.32
C GLU A 28 2.28 26.31 20.42
N LYS A 29 2.67 25.17 19.85
CA LYS A 29 4.08 24.80 19.73
C LYS A 29 4.70 25.61 18.60
N SER A 30 5.78 26.31 18.91
CA SER A 30 6.54 27.05 17.91
C SER A 30 7.45 26.12 17.13
N CYS A 31 7.51 26.36 15.82
CA CYS A 31 8.53 25.79 14.96
C CYS A 31 9.89 26.43 15.27
N GLU A 32 10.92 25.63 15.51
CA GLU A 32 12.29 26.08 15.75
C GLU A 32 13.18 25.76 14.55
N ILE A 33 14.17 26.60 14.27
CA ILE A 33 15.17 26.32 13.23
C ILE A 33 16.27 25.45 13.86
N LEU A 34 16.31 24.17 13.48
CA LEU A 34 17.30 23.21 13.97
C LEU A 34 18.69 23.49 13.37
N SER A 35 18.74 23.75 12.06
CA SER A 35 19.98 24.10 11.38
C SER A 35 19.69 24.80 10.06
N THR A 36 20.67 25.58 9.59
CA THR A 36 20.64 26.19 8.27
C THR A 36 21.90 25.78 7.53
N VAL A 37 21.74 25.16 6.36
CA VAL A 37 22.86 24.74 5.51
C VAL A 37 22.79 25.54 4.22
N SER A 38 23.93 26.10 3.82
CA SER A 38 24.06 26.77 2.53
C SER A 38 24.69 25.83 1.52
N GLY A 39 24.07 25.65 0.36
CA GLY A 39 24.55 24.77 -0.71
C GLY A 39 24.41 25.43 -2.07
N ARG A 40 25.26 25.05 -3.03
CA ARG A 40 25.16 25.53 -4.41
C ARG A 40 24.15 24.68 -5.16
N GLY A 41 22.98 25.23 -5.45
CA GLY A 41 21.97 24.61 -6.30
C GLY A 41 22.01 25.14 -7.75
N PRO A 42 21.05 24.71 -8.60
CA PRO A 42 20.98 25.11 -10.01
C PRO A 42 20.88 26.63 -10.20
N ASN A 43 20.29 27.32 -9.23
CA ASN A 43 20.03 28.76 -9.25
C ASN A 43 21.03 29.54 -8.36
N GLY A 44 22.21 28.98 -8.06
CA GLY A 44 23.21 29.59 -7.18
C GLY A 44 23.13 29.12 -5.73
N THR A 45 23.64 29.92 -4.80
CA THR A 45 23.69 29.57 -3.38
C THR A 45 22.29 29.58 -2.77
N GLN A 46 21.83 28.43 -2.27
CA GLN A 46 20.53 28.24 -1.63
C GLN A 46 20.72 27.87 -0.17
N SER A 47 19.92 28.46 0.72
CA SER A 47 19.88 28.08 2.14
C SER A 47 18.75 27.09 2.38
N ILE A 48 19.07 25.89 2.85
CA ILE A 48 18.11 24.90 3.33
C ILE A 48 18.00 25.06 4.85
N ARG A 49 16.78 25.29 5.34
CA ARG A 49 16.48 25.36 6.78
C ARG A 49 15.81 24.06 7.22
N PHE A 50 16.39 23.41 8.19
CA PHE A 50 15.78 22.28 8.88
C PHE A 50 14.99 22.82 10.05
N LEU A 51 13.70 22.49 10.08
CA LEU A 51 12.74 23.01 11.03
C LEU A 51 12.26 21.88 11.95
N SER A 52 12.07 22.17 13.23
CA SER A 52 11.41 21.25 14.16
C SER A 52 9.91 21.18 13.85
N SER A 53 9.27 20.08 14.25
CA SER A 53 7.84 19.97 14.08
C SER A 53 7.09 20.91 15.01
N ALA A 54 6.00 21.49 14.50
CA ALA A 54 5.07 22.35 15.24
C ALA A 54 3.66 21.75 15.19
N PRO A 55 3.39 20.65 15.92
CA PRO A 55 2.09 20.02 15.89
C PRO A 55 1.06 20.94 16.54
N THR A 56 -0.10 21.07 15.89
CA THR A 56 -1.27 21.83 16.35
C THR A 56 -2.13 21.06 17.37
N ALA A 57 -1.92 19.75 17.50
CA ALA A 57 -2.65 18.89 18.41
C ALA A 57 -1.78 17.76 18.98
N LYS A 58 -2.14 17.29 20.18
CA LYS A 58 -1.50 16.17 20.87
C LYS A 58 -1.76 14.85 20.15
N TYR A 59 -2.93 14.70 19.54
CA TYR A 59 -3.31 13.51 18.78
C TYR A 59 -3.98 13.90 17.47
N TYR A 60 -3.71 13.07 16.46
CA TYR A 60 -4.34 13.17 15.16
C TYR A 60 -5.09 11.89 14.86
N LYS A 61 -6.22 12.05 14.17
CA LYS A 61 -7.09 10.98 13.68
C LYS A 61 -7.00 10.87 12.18
N GLY A 62 -7.06 9.64 11.70
CA GLY A 62 -7.22 9.32 10.30
C GLY A 62 -8.11 8.10 10.14
N SER A 63 -8.64 7.88 8.95
CA SER A 63 -9.35 6.65 8.66
C SER A 63 -9.24 6.27 7.20
N TRP A 64 -9.31 4.98 6.92
CA TRP A 64 -9.30 4.47 5.56
C TRP A 64 -10.04 3.12 5.48
N GLU A 65 -10.67 2.86 4.34
CA GLU A 65 -11.47 1.64 4.13
C GLU A 65 -10.59 0.40 3.94
N LYS A 66 -10.94 -0.69 4.63
CA LYS A 66 -10.27 -1.97 4.45
C LYS A 66 -10.71 -2.62 3.14
N ASP A 67 -9.80 -2.60 2.19
CA ASP A 67 -9.96 -3.16 0.85
C ASP A 67 -8.85 -4.18 0.49
N ILE A 68 -8.01 -4.56 1.47
CA ILE A 68 -6.96 -5.58 1.33
C ILE A 68 -7.25 -6.80 2.21
N PHE A 69 -7.05 -7.98 1.63
CA PHE A 69 -7.18 -9.27 2.32
C PHE A 69 -5.91 -9.57 3.13
N ALA A 70 -5.91 -9.13 4.39
CA ALA A 70 -4.77 -9.29 5.28
C ALA A 70 -4.69 -10.66 5.99
N SER A 71 -5.82 -11.35 6.16
CA SER A 71 -5.89 -12.61 6.92
C SER A 71 -7.02 -13.52 6.40
N PRO A 72 -6.81 -14.85 6.31
CA PRO A 72 -7.86 -15.83 5.99
C PRO A 72 -9.05 -15.83 6.94
N PHE A 73 -8.91 -15.27 8.15
CA PHE A 73 -9.97 -15.27 9.15
C PHE A 73 -10.75 -13.95 9.21
N GLU A 74 -10.44 -12.98 8.33
CA GLU A 74 -11.06 -11.66 8.37
C GLU A 74 -11.51 -11.20 6.98
N LYS A 75 -12.80 -10.84 6.87
CA LYS A 75 -13.38 -10.31 5.63
C LYS A 75 -12.76 -8.99 5.20
N VAL A 76 -12.79 -8.69 3.91
CA VAL A 76 -12.37 -7.40 3.35
C VAL A 76 -13.52 -6.41 3.46
N GLU A 77 -13.75 -5.91 4.67
CA GLU A 77 -14.84 -4.99 4.98
C GLU A 77 -14.47 -4.07 6.15
N GLY A 78 -15.22 -2.98 6.29
CA GLY A 78 -15.05 -2.02 7.37
C GLY A 78 -13.94 -1.00 7.08
N TRP A 79 -13.53 -0.30 8.12
CA TRP A 79 -12.51 0.74 8.01
C TRP A 79 -11.55 0.71 9.19
N PHE A 80 -10.31 1.11 8.95
CA PHE A 80 -9.34 1.34 10.00
C PHE A 80 -9.49 2.76 10.51
N ALA A 81 -9.75 2.90 11.80
CA ALA A 81 -9.61 4.15 12.53
C ALA A 81 -8.19 4.22 13.12
N LEU A 82 -7.48 5.30 12.80
CA LEU A 82 -6.11 5.55 13.21
C LEU A 82 -6.10 6.70 14.21
N ARG A 83 -5.27 6.56 15.25
CA ARG A 83 -4.93 7.63 16.18
C ARG A 83 -3.43 7.60 16.41
N PHE A 84 -2.75 8.72 16.21
CA PHE A 84 -1.30 8.78 16.32
C PHE A 84 -0.85 10.13 16.88
N VAL A 85 0.35 10.15 17.43
CA VAL A 85 1.08 11.34 17.86
C VAL A 85 2.07 11.72 16.77
N ASP A 86 2.40 13.00 16.65
CA ASP A 86 3.47 13.45 15.78
C ASP A 86 4.82 12.88 16.25
N PRO A 87 5.48 12.02 15.46
CA PRO A 87 6.74 11.40 15.88
C PRO A 87 7.93 12.35 15.85
N LEU A 88 7.78 13.53 15.23
CA LEU A 88 8.80 14.57 15.14
C LEU A 88 8.61 15.66 16.19
N ASP A 89 7.64 15.50 17.10
CA ASP A 89 7.46 16.41 18.23
C ASP A 89 8.70 16.35 19.14
N PRO A 90 9.43 17.46 19.33
CA PRO A 90 10.63 17.50 20.18
C PRO A 90 10.32 17.28 21.67
N ALA A 91 9.06 17.47 22.10
CA ALA A 91 8.64 17.33 23.48
C ALA A 91 7.25 16.67 23.58
N PRO A 92 7.14 15.36 23.32
CA PRO A 92 5.87 14.66 23.33
C PRO A 92 5.29 14.57 24.75
N VAL A 93 4.04 14.99 24.94
CA VAL A 93 3.40 15.10 26.26
C VAL A 93 3.19 13.73 26.94
N LYS A 94 2.95 12.66 26.18
CA LYS A 94 2.79 11.27 26.65
C LYS A 94 3.12 10.27 25.53
N GLY A 95 3.73 9.13 25.88
CA GLY A 95 3.85 7.96 25.00
C GLY A 95 5.18 7.80 24.26
N GLY A 96 6.17 8.67 24.52
CA GLY A 96 7.43 8.69 23.78
C GLY A 96 7.26 9.23 22.35
N PRO A 97 8.33 9.27 21.55
CA PRO A 97 8.31 9.82 20.18
C PRO A 97 7.52 8.95 19.18
N LEU A 98 6.96 7.82 19.61
CA LEU A 98 6.24 6.93 18.71
C LEU A 98 5.08 6.32 19.47
N HIS A 99 3.85 6.73 19.14
CA HIS A 99 2.62 6.17 19.69
C HIS A 99 1.50 6.23 18.65
N THR A 100 1.04 5.05 18.24
CA THR A 100 -0.02 4.87 17.24
C THR A 100 -0.96 3.75 17.67
N ASN A 101 -2.25 4.02 17.61
CA ASN A 101 -3.32 3.03 17.74
C ASN A 101 -4.05 2.91 16.41
N MET A 102 -4.34 1.67 16.01
CA MET A 102 -5.10 1.34 14.83
C MET A 102 -6.22 0.39 15.23
N THR A 103 -7.46 0.73 14.92
CA THR A 103 -8.63 -0.12 15.20
C THR A 103 -9.38 -0.41 13.91
N LEU A 104 -9.55 -1.67 13.55
CA LEU A 104 -10.47 -2.10 12.50
C LEU A 104 -11.89 -2.10 13.05
N ILE A 105 -12.76 -1.30 12.45
CA ILE A 105 -14.18 -1.19 12.79
C ILE A 105 -14.97 -1.89 11.70
N SER A 106 -15.85 -2.81 12.10
CA SER A 106 -16.76 -3.50 11.18
C SER A 106 -17.81 -2.55 10.60
N PRO A 107 -18.47 -2.91 9.49
CA PRO A 107 -19.61 -2.13 8.97
C PRO A 107 -20.72 -1.90 10.00
N SER A 108 -20.87 -2.82 10.96
CA SER A 108 -21.82 -2.69 12.09
C SER A 108 -21.38 -1.72 13.19
N GLY A 109 -20.23 -1.05 13.04
CA GLY A 109 -19.65 -0.15 14.04
C GLY A 109 -18.88 -0.84 15.18
N LYS A 110 -18.88 -2.18 15.23
CA LYS A 110 -18.17 -2.94 16.29
C LYS A 110 -16.66 -3.01 16.00
N PRO A 111 -15.79 -2.75 17.00
CA PRO A 111 -14.34 -2.94 16.85
C PRO A 111 -14.00 -4.43 16.74
N LYS A 112 -13.14 -4.78 15.78
CA LYS A 112 -12.72 -6.17 15.51
C LYS A 112 -11.27 -6.41 15.90
N ILE A 113 -10.35 -5.54 15.44
CA ILE A 113 -8.91 -5.69 15.64
C ILE A 113 -8.37 -4.37 16.15
N THR A 114 -7.60 -4.41 17.23
CA THR A 114 -6.87 -3.23 17.71
C THR A 114 -5.38 -3.56 17.74
N SER A 115 -4.58 -2.72 17.09
CA SER A 115 -3.13 -2.77 17.10
C SER A 115 -2.60 -1.49 17.73
N ARG A 116 -1.52 -1.62 18.49
CA ARG A 116 -0.83 -0.51 19.14
C ARG A 116 0.66 -0.63 18.86
N LEU A 117 1.23 0.47 18.41
CA LEU A 117 2.65 0.67 18.22
C LEU A 117 3.10 1.76 19.20
N PHE A 118 4.07 1.47 20.06
CA PHE A 118 4.59 2.45 21.01
C PHE A 118 6.07 2.23 21.31
N SER A 119 6.80 3.30 21.65
CA SER A 119 8.16 3.17 22.18
C SER A 119 8.13 2.89 23.68
N PRO A 120 8.73 1.79 24.16
CA PRO A 120 8.79 1.49 25.59
C PRO A 120 9.86 2.29 26.36
N GLY A 121 10.79 2.95 25.65
CA GLY A 121 11.92 3.65 26.27
C GLY A 121 12.56 4.68 25.35
N PRO A 122 13.68 5.29 25.77
CA PRO A 122 14.44 6.22 24.94
C PRO A 122 15.06 5.51 23.74
N PRO A 123 15.22 6.20 22.60
CA PRO A 123 15.91 5.65 21.43
C PRO A 123 17.40 5.44 21.72
N LEU A 124 18.00 4.43 21.09
CA LEU A 124 19.45 4.25 21.08
C LEU A 124 20.06 5.18 20.03
N ASP A 125 20.93 6.10 20.45
CA ASP A 125 21.69 6.94 19.52
C ASP A 125 22.94 6.17 19.04
N PRO A 126 23.03 5.79 17.76
CA PRO A 126 24.15 5.01 17.25
C PRO A 126 25.48 5.78 17.27
N LEU A 127 25.46 7.13 17.38
CA LEU A 127 26.66 7.95 17.42
C LEU A 127 27.25 8.05 18.84
N LEU A 128 26.42 7.89 19.86
CA LEU A 128 26.80 7.99 21.27
C LEU A 128 26.89 6.62 21.95
N ALA A 129 26.19 5.61 21.42
CA ALA A 129 26.15 4.28 21.98
C ALA A 129 27.50 3.57 21.88
N SER A 130 27.88 2.91 22.96
CA SER A 130 29.01 1.99 22.94
C SER A 130 28.73 0.79 22.03
N SER A 131 29.80 0.18 21.50
CA SER A 131 29.66 -1.04 20.67
C SER A 131 28.95 -2.17 21.41
N TRP A 132 29.06 -2.22 22.74
CA TRP A 132 28.39 -3.21 23.58
C TRP A 132 26.86 -2.99 23.64
N GLU A 133 26.42 -1.74 23.81
CA GLU A 133 24.99 -1.40 23.79
C GLU A 133 24.36 -1.71 22.43
N VAL A 134 25.07 -1.40 21.34
CA VAL A 134 24.64 -1.74 19.98
C VAL A 134 24.55 -3.26 19.81
N ALA A 135 25.54 -4.03 20.28
CA ALA A 135 25.52 -5.49 20.20
C ALA A 135 24.34 -6.10 20.97
N ILE A 136 24.07 -5.65 22.20
CA ILE A 136 22.92 -6.08 23.00
C ILE A 136 21.61 -5.73 22.30
N PHE A 137 21.50 -4.52 21.76
CA PHE A 137 20.32 -4.07 21.02
C PHE A 137 20.04 -4.98 19.83
N LEU A 138 21.05 -5.25 19.00
CA LEU A 138 20.93 -6.13 17.84
C LEU A 138 20.52 -7.55 18.25
N LEU A 139 21.15 -8.12 19.28
CA LEU A 139 20.79 -9.45 19.78
C LEU A 139 19.32 -9.52 20.23
N ARG A 140 18.86 -8.55 21.03
CA ARG A 140 17.45 -8.49 21.46
C ARG A 140 16.49 -8.32 20.29
N TRP A 141 16.86 -7.51 19.31
CA TRP A 141 16.04 -7.24 18.14
C TRP A 141 15.94 -8.45 17.21
N SER A 142 17.05 -9.15 16.95
CA SER A 142 17.14 -10.28 16.00
C SER A 142 16.17 -11.42 16.29
N PHE A 143 15.88 -11.70 17.57
CA PHE A 143 14.95 -12.78 17.93
C PHE A 143 13.47 -12.37 17.92
N THR A 144 13.16 -11.08 17.85
CA THR A 144 11.78 -10.60 17.94
C THR A 144 10.93 -11.09 16.75
N VAL A 145 11.47 -11.02 15.53
CA VAL A 145 10.79 -11.47 14.31
C VAL A 145 10.52 -12.98 14.29
N PRO A 146 11.52 -13.87 14.45
CA PRO A 146 11.29 -15.32 14.38
C PRO A 146 10.37 -15.82 15.51
N ILE A 147 10.49 -15.29 16.73
CA ILE A 147 9.58 -15.64 17.84
C ILE A 147 8.14 -15.22 17.50
N SER A 148 7.97 -14.03 16.92
CA SER A 148 6.65 -13.54 16.52
C SER A 148 6.02 -14.43 15.43
N ILE A 149 6.80 -14.84 14.42
CA ILE A 149 6.32 -15.76 13.36
C ILE A 149 5.86 -17.09 13.98
N GLY A 150 6.66 -17.69 14.86
CA GLY A 150 6.28 -18.94 15.54
C GLY A 150 4.97 -18.80 16.30
N ARG A 151 4.80 -17.72 17.05
CA ARG A 151 3.55 -17.42 17.78
C ARG A 151 2.36 -17.23 16.83
N ILE A 152 2.54 -16.53 15.71
CA ILE A 152 1.49 -16.33 14.70
C ILE A 152 1.02 -17.68 14.14
N VAL A 153 1.95 -18.58 13.81
CA VAL A 153 1.63 -19.92 13.30
C VAL A 153 0.86 -20.73 14.34
N VAL A 154 1.30 -20.75 15.60
CA VAL A 154 0.61 -21.47 16.68
C VAL A 154 -0.81 -20.95 16.88
N GLU A 155 -1.01 -19.63 16.91
CA GLU A 155 -2.35 -19.06 17.06
C GLU A 155 -3.23 -19.30 15.82
N ALA A 156 -2.68 -19.23 14.61
CA ALA A 156 -3.40 -19.55 13.38
C ALA A 156 -3.86 -21.02 13.35
N LEU A 157 -3.00 -21.95 13.78
CA LEU A 157 -3.34 -23.37 13.90
C LEU A 157 -4.41 -23.59 14.98
N ARG A 158 -4.29 -22.92 16.13
CA ARG A 158 -5.30 -22.97 17.19
C ARG A 158 -6.67 -22.49 16.68
N ILE A 159 -6.72 -21.38 15.95
CA ILE A 159 -7.95 -20.87 15.35
C ILE A 159 -8.48 -21.86 14.30
N ARG A 160 -7.62 -22.44 13.47
CA ARG A 160 -8.02 -23.39 12.43
C ARG A 160 -8.64 -24.67 12.99
N PHE A 161 -8.08 -25.22 14.07
CA PHE A 161 -8.49 -26.51 14.61
C PHE A 161 -9.47 -26.42 15.78
N ARG A 162 -9.49 -25.31 16.51
CA ARG A 162 -10.34 -25.13 17.71
C ARG A 162 -11.20 -23.86 17.67
N GLY A 163 -11.00 -23.00 16.69
CA GLY A 163 -11.72 -21.73 16.57
C GLY A 163 -12.98 -21.87 15.74
N ASN A 164 -13.99 -21.06 16.09
CA ASN A 164 -15.24 -20.94 15.33
C ASN A 164 -15.15 -19.91 14.19
N MET A 165 -13.94 -19.51 13.77
CA MET A 165 -13.78 -18.53 12.70
C MET A 165 -13.74 -19.22 11.33
N PRO A 166 -14.58 -18.81 10.37
CA PRO A 166 -14.57 -19.39 9.04
C PRO A 166 -13.25 -19.07 8.35
N TYR A 167 -12.71 -20.08 7.67
CA TYR A 167 -11.56 -19.90 6.80
C TYR A 167 -12.06 -19.36 5.45
N LEU A 168 -11.79 -18.09 5.18
CA LEU A 168 -12.27 -17.40 4.00
C LEU A 168 -11.36 -17.67 2.81
N ASN A 169 -12.00 -17.84 1.65
CA ASN A 169 -11.28 -17.82 0.39
C ASN A 169 -10.75 -16.41 0.14
N LYS A 170 -9.54 -16.35 -0.41
CA LYS A 170 -8.94 -15.10 -0.83
C LYS A 170 -9.79 -14.49 -1.96
N PRO A 171 -10.26 -13.23 -1.80
CA PRO A 171 -10.92 -12.51 -2.88
C PRO A 171 -9.90 -12.00 -3.90
N ASP A 172 -10.40 -11.58 -5.06
CA ASP A 172 -9.58 -10.96 -6.09
C ASP A 172 -8.98 -9.61 -5.63
N VAL A 173 -7.88 -9.25 -6.27
CA VAL A 173 -7.15 -8.03 -5.96
C VAL A 173 -7.91 -6.84 -6.48
N LYS A 174 -8.43 -6.01 -5.58
CA LYS A 174 -9.07 -4.75 -5.94
C LYS A 174 -8.11 -3.84 -6.70
N ARG A 175 -8.64 -3.06 -7.65
CA ARG A 175 -7.89 -2.13 -8.52
C ARG A 175 -6.88 -1.24 -7.79
N ASN A 176 -7.18 -0.76 -6.57
CA ASN A 176 -6.31 0.15 -5.83
C ASN A 176 -5.12 -0.53 -5.13
N ASN A 177 -5.13 -1.86 -5.04
CA ASN A 177 -4.05 -2.62 -4.43
C ASN A 177 -2.95 -2.93 -5.43
N ILE A 178 -1.77 -3.21 -4.91
CA ILE A 178 -0.61 -3.71 -5.66
C ILE A 178 -0.67 -5.24 -5.55
N PRO A 179 -0.79 -5.96 -6.68
CA PRO A 179 -0.83 -7.40 -6.68
C PRO A 179 0.54 -7.97 -6.29
N ARG A 180 0.59 -9.29 -6.08
CA ARG A 180 1.86 -10.00 -5.89
C ARG A 180 2.82 -9.76 -7.04
N ASN A 181 4.11 -9.96 -6.78
CA ASN A 181 5.13 -9.97 -7.82
C ASN A 181 4.79 -11.01 -8.90
N ALA A 182 5.06 -10.64 -10.15
CA ALA A 182 4.92 -11.55 -11.28
C ALA A 182 6.01 -12.63 -11.24
N SER A 183 5.63 -13.86 -11.56
CA SER A 183 6.55 -14.96 -11.85
C SER A 183 7.28 -14.73 -13.17
N GLU A 184 8.39 -15.42 -13.39
CA GLU A 184 9.14 -15.33 -14.66
C GLU A 184 8.26 -15.69 -15.86
N THR A 185 7.42 -16.72 -15.76
CA THR A 185 6.48 -17.09 -16.82
C THR A 185 5.52 -15.95 -17.16
N GLU A 186 4.95 -15.28 -16.15
CA GLU A 186 4.05 -14.14 -16.37
C GLU A 186 4.77 -12.95 -17.00
N LYS A 187 6.02 -12.68 -16.61
CA LYS A 187 6.86 -11.65 -17.22
C LYS A 187 7.17 -11.98 -18.68
N THR A 188 7.46 -13.25 -19.00
CA THR A 188 7.73 -13.70 -20.36
C THR A 188 6.48 -13.62 -21.24
N LEU A 189 5.29 -13.88 -20.70
CA LEU A 189 4.03 -13.87 -21.46
C LEU A 189 3.49 -12.46 -21.73
N GLU A 190 3.80 -11.48 -20.89
CA GLU A 190 3.27 -10.11 -21.05
C GLU A 190 3.60 -9.48 -22.42
N PRO A 191 4.85 -9.54 -22.94
CA PRO A 191 5.16 -9.00 -24.26
C PRO A 191 4.36 -9.65 -25.38
N PHE A 192 4.09 -10.97 -25.31
CA PHE A 192 3.28 -11.66 -26.31
C PHE A 192 1.82 -11.19 -26.27
N PHE A 193 1.27 -11.00 -25.07
CA PHE A 193 -0.08 -10.44 -24.92
C PHE A 193 -0.15 -9.01 -25.48
N ARG A 194 0.87 -8.19 -25.24
CA ARG A 194 0.97 -6.84 -25.81
C ARG A 194 1.01 -6.86 -27.35
N LEU A 195 1.81 -7.74 -27.94
CA LEU A 195 1.87 -7.92 -29.39
C LEU A 195 0.53 -8.41 -29.95
N TYR A 196 -0.13 -9.33 -29.26
CA TYR A 196 -1.47 -9.80 -29.61
C TYR A 196 -2.47 -8.63 -29.67
N LEU A 197 -2.50 -7.76 -28.65
CA LEU A 197 -3.35 -6.56 -28.66
C LEU A 197 -3.01 -5.61 -29.81
N SER A 198 -1.72 -5.38 -30.11
CA SER A 198 -1.30 -4.55 -31.25
C SER A 198 -1.87 -5.09 -32.56
N ARG A 199 -1.78 -6.40 -32.80
CA ARG A 199 -2.31 -7.04 -34.01
C ARG A 199 -3.83 -6.94 -34.12
N LEU A 200 -4.54 -7.04 -33.00
CA LEU A 200 -6.00 -6.84 -32.99
C LEU A 200 -6.37 -5.40 -33.35
N VAL A 201 -5.65 -4.42 -32.81
CA VAL A 201 -5.89 -2.99 -33.09
C VAL A 201 -5.55 -2.66 -34.55
N GLU A 202 -4.47 -3.22 -35.09
CA GLU A 202 -4.09 -3.07 -36.49
C GLU A 202 -5.15 -3.63 -37.45
N ALA A 203 -5.76 -4.77 -37.11
CA ALA A 203 -6.80 -5.42 -37.90
C ALA A 203 -8.22 -4.85 -37.66
N CYS A 204 -8.36 -3.86 -36.76
CA CYS A 204 -9.66 -3.32 -36.37
C CYS A 204 -10.30 -2.53 -37.53
N PRO A 205 -11.53 -2.87 -37.97
CA PRO A 205 -12.17 -2.25 -39.14
C PRO A 205 -12.77 -0.86 -38.86
N PHE A 206 -12.74 -0.40 -37.60
CA PHE A 206 -13.26 0.90 -37.19
C PHE A 206 -12.22 1.68 -36.36
N PRO A 207 -12.33 3.03 -36.31
CA PRO A 207 -11.44 3.87 -35.53
C PRO A 207 -11.49 3.56 -34.01
N LEU A 208 -10.38 3.06 -33.47
CA LEU A 208 -10.22 2.66 -32.08
C LEU A 208 -8.86 3.12 -31.54
N THR A 209 -8.86 3.67 -30.32
CA THR A 209 -7.66 3.90 -29.51
C THR A 209 -7.70 2.97 -28.30
N LEU A 210 -6.77 2.03 -28.24
CA LEU A 210 -6.58 1.12 -27.12
C LEU A 210 -5.47 1.63 -26.21
N THR A 211 -5.80 1.87 -24.94
CA THR A 211 -4.80 2.09 -23.88
C THR A 211 -4.62 0.79 -23.10
N TYR A 212 -3.44 0.20 -23.22
CA TYR A 212 -3.07 -0.98 -22.44
C TYR A 212 -2.20 -0.57 -21.26
N ILE A 213 -2.63 -0.93 -20.06
CA ILE A 213 -1.93 -0.69 -18.79
C ILE A 213 -1.51 -2.06 -18.24
N PRO A 214 -0.22 -2.41 -18.27
CA PRO A 214 0.26 -3.67 -17.72
C PRO A 214 -0.07 -3.84 -16.23
N ALA A 215 -0.08 -5.08 -15.74
CA ALA A 215 -0.27 -5.35 -14.32
C ALA A 215 0.76 -4.57 -13.47
N LYS A 216 0.31 -3.91 -12.40
CA LYS A 216 1.11 -2.95 -11.61
C LYS A 216 2.45 -3.51 -11.11
N SER A 217 2.50 -4.80 -10.80
CA SER A 217 3.69 -5.49 -10.30
C SER A 217 4.75 -5.80 -11.35
N LEU A 218 4.49 -5.52 -12.64
CA LEU A 218 5.48 -5.64 -13.71
C LEU A 218 6.31 -4.37 -13.89
N HIS A 219 5.91 -3.24 -13.31
CA HIS A 219 6.61 -1.96 -13.41
C HIS A 219 6.86 -1.49 -14.86
N LEU A 220 5.96 -1.86 -15.78
CA LEU A 220 6.01 -1.47 -17.18
C LEU A 220 5.15 -0.22 -17.43
N HIS A 221 5.52 0.56 -18.45
CA HIS A 221 4.77 1.76 -18.81
C HIS A 221 3.49 1.41 -19.60
N PRO A 222 2.38 2.16 -19.37
CA PRO A 222 1.22 2.12 -20.24
C PRO A 222 1.60 2.38 -21.70
N THR A 223 0.93 1.71 -22.63
CA THR A 223 1.11 1.88 -24.07
C THR A 223 -0.22 2.18 -24.72
N SER A 224 -0.25 3.13 -25.65
CA SER A 224 -1.41 3.44 -26.48
C SER A 224 -1.21 2.89 -27.90
N MET A 225 -2.25 2.30 -28.46
CA MET A 225 -2.27 1.73 -29.81
C MET A 225 -3.51 2.27 -30.53
N THR A 226 -3.36 2.69 -31.78
CA THR A 226 -4.47 3.26 -32.56
C THR A 226 -4.65 2.49 -33.85
N SER A 227 -5.89 2.17 -34.21
CA SER A 227 -6.22 1.50 -35.46
C SER A 227 -5.83 2.36 -36.67
N PRO A 228 -5.46 1.78 -37.81
CA PRO A 228 -5.11 2.53 -39.02
C PRO A 228 -6.31 3.25 -39.66
N VAL A 229 -7.53 2.86 -39.29
CA VAL A 229 -8.77 3.45 -39.83
C VAL A 229 -8.96 4.86 -39.27
N LYS A 230 -9.14 5.82 -40.18
CA LYS A 230 -9.34 7.23 -39.82
C LYS A 230 -10.83 7.55 -39.68
N THR A 231 -11.18 8.35 -38.68
CA THR A 231 -12.47 9.05 -38.64
C THR A 231 -12.40 10.26 -39.57
N PHE A 232 -13.42 10.44 -40.41
CA PHE A 232 -13.65 11.70 -41.15
C PHE A 232 -14.56 12.67 -40.37
N THR A 233 -14.89 12.31 -39.13
CA THR A 233 -15.71 13.09 -38.20
C THR A 233 -14.83 13.85 -37.20
N SER A 234 -15.27 15.01 -36.73
CA SER A 234 -14.60 15.75 -35.64
C SER A 234 -14.67 15.05 -34.28
N ALA A 235 -15.50 14.01 -34.15
CA ALA A 235 -15.61 13.22 -32.94
C ALA A 235 -14.34 12.37 -32.70
N PRO A 236 -13.87 12.25 -31.45
CA PRO A 236 -12.73 11.40 -31.11
C PRO A 236 -13.06 9.92 -31.39
N PRO A 237 -12.06 9.11 -31.79
CA PRO A 237 -12.25 7.68 -31.97
C PRO A 237 -12.65 7.01 -30.66
N SER A 238 -13.29 5.84 -30.76
CA SER A 238 -13.68 5.06 -29.58
C SER A 238 -12.45 4.72 -28.74
N ALA A 239 -12.54 4.87 -27.42
CA ALA A 239 -11.43 4.59 -26.51
C ALA A 239 -11.72 3.34 -25.68
N LEU A 240 -10.78 2.39 -25.67
CA LEU A 240 -10.83 1.19 -24.85
C LEU A 240 -9.62 1.15 -23.92
N THR A 241 -9.81 0.80 -22.66
CA THR A 241 -8.71 0.59 -21.71
C THR A 241 -8.70 -0.84 -21.22
N ILE A 242 -7.56 -1.52 -21.37
CA ILE A 242 -7.34 -2.87 -20.85
C ILE A 242 -6.29 -2.80 -19.75
N GLN A 243 -6.66 -3.21 -18.54
CA GLN A 243 -5.78 -3.23 -17.38
C GLN A 243 -5.91 -4.54 -16.62
N PRO A 244 -5.00 -5.51 -16.85
CA PRO A 244 -4.91 -6.70 -16.00
C PRO A 244 -4.62 -6.30 -14.54
N LEU A 245 -5.50 -6.69 -13.62
CA LEU A 245 -5.34 -6.34 -12.20
C LEU A 245 -4.21 -7.14 -11.53
N THR A 246 -3.98 -8.36 -11.99
CA THR A 246 -2.96 -9.26 -11.46
C THR A 246 -2.13 -9.90 -12.58
N PRO A 247 -0.86 -10.24 -12.34
CA PRO A 247 -0.04 -10.98 -13.30
C PRO A 247 -0.62 -12.34 -13.69
N LYS A 248 -1.48 -12.93 -12.84
CA LYS A 248 -2.10 -14.22 -13.07
C LYS A 248 -2.90 -14.25 -14.37
N PHE A 249 -3.47 -13.12 -14.77
CA PHE A 249 -4.18 -12.94 -16.03
C PHE A 249 -3.40 -13.51 -17.22
N TYR A 250 -2.10 -13.24 -17.33
CA TYR A 250 -1.29 -13.65 -18.49
C TYR A 250 -1.18 -15.18 -18.64
N THR A 251 -1.30 -15.93 -17.55
CA THR A 251 -1.31 -17.40 -17.58
C THR A 251 -2.73 -17.97 -17.62
N ASN A 252 -3.71 -17.26 -17.05
CA ASN A 252 -5.10 -17.67 -17.04
C ASN A 252 -5.75 -17.56 -18.41
N ILE A 253 -5.49 -16.47 -19.15
CA ILE A 253 -6.14 -16.24 -20.44
C ILE A 253 -5.85 -17.35 -21.47
N LEU A 254 -4.73 -18.05 -21.31
CA LEU A 254 -4.33 -19.18 -22.14
C LEU A 254 -5.11 -20.48 -21.85
N LYS A 255 -5.87 -20.53 -20.76
CA LYS A 255 -6.67 -21.71 -20.37
C LYS A 255 -8.03 -21.76 -21.05
N TYR A 256 -8.46 -20.65 -21.64
CA TYR A 256 -9.74 -20.55 -22.33
C TYR A 256 -9.59 -21.02 -23.79
N ALA A 257 -10.68 -21.50 -24.37
CA ALA A 257 -10.69 -22.00 -25.74
C ALA A 257 -10.37 -20.90 -26.76
N ASP A 258 -10.80 -19.67 -26.48
CA ASP A 258 -10.59 -18.50 -27.33
C ASP A 258 -10.47 -17.22 -26.47
N ALA A 259 -9.93 -16.16 -27.09
CA ALA A 259 -9.67 -14.90 -26.41
C ALA A 259 -10.95 -14.18 -25.96
N ALA A 260 -12.05 -14.25 -26.71
CA ALA A 260 -13.29 -13.58 -26.35
C ALA A 260 -13.88 -14.20 -25.06
N SER A 261 -13.89 -15.53 -24.99
CA SER A 261 -14.26 -16.27 -23.77
C SER A 261 -13.33 -15.93 -22.60
N GLY A 262 -12.02 -15.80 -22.84
CA GLY A 262 -11.05 -15.42 -21.82
C GLY A 262 -11.26 -14.01 -21.29
N PHE A 263 -11.46 -13.01 -22.15
CA PHE A 263 -11.78 -11.65 -21.73
C PHE A 263 -13.11 -11.59 -20.97
N ALA A 264 -14.16 -12.25 -21.45
CA ALA A 264 -15.45 -12.27 -20.77
C ALA A 264 -15.38 -12.90 -19.38
N SER A 265 -14.55 -13.92 -19.19
CA SER A 265 -14.41 -14.63 -17.91
C SER A 265 -13.48 -13.92 -16.92
N GLU A 266 -12.47 -13.18 -17.40
CA GLU A 266 -11.49 -12.45 -16.57
C GLU A 266 -11.88 -10.98 -16.35
N MET A 267 -13.01 -10.51 -16.89
CA MET A 267 -13.53 -9.17 -16.63
C MET A 267 -14.04 -9.05 -15.19
N GLU A 268 -13.56 -8.03 -14.48
CA GLU A 268 -14.10 -7.62 -13.18
C GLU A 268 -15.52 -7.06 -13.40
N ILE A 269 -16.53 -7.62 -12.73
CA ILE A 269 -17.93 -7.14 -12.70
C ILE A 269 -18.07 -6.04 -11.65
#